data_AF-A0A967JCB1-F1
#
_entry.id   AF-A0A967JCB1-F1
#
_cell.length_a   1.000
_cell.length_b   1.000
_cell.length_c   1.000
_cell.angle_alpha   90.00
_cell.angle_beta   90.00
_cell.angle_gamma   90.00
#
_symmetry.space_group_name_H-M   'P 1'
#
loop_
_entity.id
_entity.type
_entity.pdbx_description
1 polymer ?
#
loop_
_entity_poly.entity_id
_entity_poly.type
_entity_poly.pdbx_seq_one_letter_code
_entity_poly.pdbx_strand_id
1 'polypeptide(L)'
;MTGADRAQAERFVRDWLGSYVAGAAAPTGMMLTAYGRRSTDLEGRVFLASALSHVTETDDLHRASVTHPGCVVVPVALLLGRDGAVSGHEVLRA
;
A
#
# COMPACT_ATOMS: atom_id res chain seq x y z
N MET A 1 -6.62 20.02 -1.41
CA MET A 1 -6.98 18.85 -2.23
C MET A 1 -8.17 19.22 -3.11
N THR A 2 -7.93 19.34 -4.41
CA THR A 2 -8.97 19.54 -5.42
C THR A 2 -9.74 18.24 -5.65
N GLY A 3 -10.85 18.30 -6.40
CA GLY A 3 -11.56 17.08 -6.82
C GLY A 3 -10.70 16.16 -7.68
N ALA A 4 -9.80 16.72 -8.50
CA ALA A 4 -8.87 15.95 -9.32
C ALA A 4 -7.82 15.22 -8.47
N ASP A 5 -7.27 15.89 -7.45
CA ASP A 5 -6.30 15.29 -6.52
C ASP A 5 -6.91 14.09 -5.81
N ARG A 6 -8.15 14.23 -5.33
CA ARG A 6 -8.87 13.14 -4.67
C ARG A 6 -9.08 11.96 -5.60
N ALA A 7 -9.55 12.19 -6.82
CA ALA A 7 -9.78 11.12 -7.79
C ALA A 7 -8.47 10.40 -8.15
N GLN A 8 -7.34 11.11 -8.14
CA GLN A 8 -6.02 10.51 -8.32
C GLN A 8 -5.59 9.67 -7.11
N ALA A 9 -5.75 10.17 -5.88
CA ALA A 9 -5.49 9.40 -4.67
C ALA A 9 -6.30 8.10 -4.62
N GLU A 10 -7.59 8.16 -4.98
CA GLU A 10 -8.44 6.97 -5.10
C GLU A 10 -7.94 5.97 -6.15
N ARG A 11 -7.33 6.43 -7.25
CA ARG A 11 -6.68 5.54 -8.22
C ARG A 11 -5.45 4.85 -7.62
N PHE A 12 -4.59 5.58 -6.93
CA PHE A 12 -3.41 4.99 -6.28
C PHE A 12 -3.80 3.95 -5.22
N VAL A 13 -4.85 4.20 -4.44
CA VAL A 13 -5.35 3.20 -3.46
C VAL A 13 -5.84 1.93 -4.15
N ARG A 14 -6.59 2.05 -5.26
CA ARG A 14 -7.08 0.89 -6.02
C ARG A 14 -5.95 0.13 -6.71
N ASP A 15 -4.98 0.85 -7.27
CA ASP A 15 -3.78 0.29 -7.90
C ASP A 15 -2.96 -0.51 -6.89
N TRP A 16 -2.64 0.11 -5.74
CA TRP A 16 -1.95 -0.55 -4.64
C TRP A 16 -2.68 -1.82 -4.17
N LEU A 17 -4.01 -1.77 -4.02
CA LEU A 17 -4.80 -2.92 -3.60
C LEU A 17 -4.74 -4.06 -4.63
N GLY A 18 -4.79 -3.73 -5.92
CA GLY A 18 -4.64 -4.71 -7.00
C GLY A 18 -3.29 -5.42 -6.95
N SER A 19 -2.21 -4.64 -6.87
CA SER A 19 -0.85 -5.19 -6.79
C SER A 19 -0.59 -5.94 -5.49
N TYR A 20 -1.16 -5.50 -4.36
CA TYR A 20 -1.14 -6.22 -3.08
C TYR A 20 -1.77 -7.61 -3.20
N VAL A 21 -2.97 -7.71 -3.80
CA VAL A 21 -3.67 -8.99 -3.98
C VAL A 21 -2.90 -9.91 -4.92
N ALA A 22 -2.40 -9.38 -6.03
CA ALA A 22 -1.59 -10.13 -6.99
C ALA A 22 -0.29 -10.65 -6.35
N GLY A 23 0.41 -9.79 -5.61
CA GLY A 23 1.64 -10.14 -4.91
C GLY A 23 1.42 -11.16 -3.80
N ALA A 24 0.36 -11.02 -3.01
CA ALA A 24 0.00 -11.98 -1.95
C ALA A 24 -0.28 -13.39 -2.50
N ALA A 25 -0.78 -13.51 -3.72
CA ALA A 25 -1.03 -14.79 -4.38
C ALA A 25 0.23 -15.42 -5.01
N ALA A 26 1.30 -14.65 -5.22
CA ALA A 26 2.54 -15.15 -5.81
C ALA A 26 3.35 -16.01 -4.82
N PRO A 27 4.20 -16.96 -5.29
CA PRO A 27 5.05 -17.77 -4.42
C PRO A 27 5.88 -16.96 -3.42
N THR A 28 6.51 -15.87 -3.88
CA THR A 28 7.28 -14.96 -3.03
C THR A 28 6.39 -14.26 -2.00
N GLY A 29 5.17 -13.86 -2.36
CA GLY A 29 4.23 -13.24 -1.43
C GLY A 29 3.71 -14.20 -0.36
N MET A 30 3.51 -15.48 -0.69
CA MET A 30 3.19 -16.50 0.29
C MET A 30 4.33 -16.69 1.32
N MET A 31 5.59 -16.68 0.87
CA MET A 31 6.76 -16.74 1.75
C MET A 31 6.86 -15.48 2.64
N LEU A 32 6.67 -14.29 2.05
CA LEU A 32 6.64 -13.02 2.79
C LEU A 32 5.53 -12.98 3.83
N THR A 33 4.34 -13.50 3.51
CA THR A 33 3.22 -13.58 4.45
C THR A 33 3.56 -14.50 5.63
N ALA A 34 4.17 -15.66 5.37
CA ALA A 34 4.63 -16.55 6.43
C ALA A 34 5.70 -15.89 7.31
N TYR A 35 6.60 -15.11 6.71
CA TYR A 35 7.62 -14.34 7.42
C TYR A 35 7.00 -13.22 8.28
N GLY A 36 6.12 -12.40 7.69
CA GLY A 36 5.58 -11.18 8.28
C GLY A 36 4.61 -11.44 9.42
N ARG A 37 3.96 -12.61 9.47
CA ARG A 37 3.10 -13.04 10.58
C ARG A 37 3.79 -13.08 11.95
N ARG A 38 5.11 -13.01 12.00
CA ARG A 38 5.89 -12.92 13.26
C ARG A 38 5.88 -11.52 13.89
N SER A 39 5.44 -10.48 13.16
CA SER A 39 5.38 -9.09 13.62
C SER A 39 3.99 -8.53 13.40
N THR A 40 3.26 -8.28 14.49
CA THR A 40 1.86 -7.81 14.45
C THR A 40 1.70 -6.33 14.81
N ASP A 41 2.79 -5.70 15.21
CA ASP A 41 2.90 -4.26 15.43
C ASP A 41 2.71 -3.48 14.11
N LEU A 42 2.55 -2.16 14.23
CA LEU A 42 2.27 -1.31 13.07
C LEU A 42 3.38 -1.41 12.01
N GLU A 43 4.65 -1.39 12.43
CA GLU A 43 5.80 -1.46 11.53
C GLU A 43 5.82 -2.77 10.75
N GLY A 44 5.61 -3.91 11.43
CA GLY A 44 5.51 -5.22 10.81
C GLY A 44 4.36 -5.33 9.80
N ARG A 45 3.19 -4.77 10.13
CA ARG A 45 2.04 -4.73 9.22
C ARG A 45 2.29 -3.85 7.99
N VAL A 46 2.89 -2.67 8.17
CA VAL A 46 3.27 -1.77 7.09
C VAL A 46 4.28 -2.44 6.18
N PHE A 47 5.35 -3.01 6.74
CA PHE A 47 6.36 -3.75 6.00
C PHE A 47 5.72 -4.84 5.13
N LEU A 48 4.87 -5.69 5.71
CA LEU A 48 4.23 -6.77 4.97
C LEU A 48 3.33 -6.23 3.85
N ALA A 49 2.49 -5.23 4.15
CA ALA A 49 1.58 -4.63 3.18
C ALA A 49 2.33 -3.98 2.01
N SER A 50 3.40 -3.25 2.28
CA SER A 50 4.29 -2.65 1.28
C SER A 50 4.99 -3.69 0.43
N ALA A 51 5.62 -4.69 1.06
CA ALA A 51 6.35 -5.72 0.36
C ALA A 51 5.43 -6.50 -0.59
N LEU A 52 4.24 -6.90 -0.11
CA LEU A 52 3.26 -7.63 -0.92
C LEU A 52 2.79 -6.83 -2.14
N SER A 53 2.61 -5.52 -2.03
CA SER A 53 2.21 -4.69 -3.18
C SER A 53 3.27 -4.53 -4.26
N HIS A 54 4.53 -4.87 -4.00
CA HIS A 54 5.62 -4.70 -4.95
C HIS A 54 6.15 -6.03 -5.54
N VAL A 55 5.69 -7.19 -5.02
CA VAL A 55 6.18 -8.53 -5.42
C VAL A 55 6.11 -8.76 -6.93
N THR A 56 5.07 -8.28 -7.60
CA THR A 56 4.84 -8.51 -9.02
C THR A 56 5.42 -7.44 -9.93
N GLU A 57 5.98 -6.35 -9.37
CA GLU A 57 6.44 -5.16 -10.11
C GLU A 57 5.36 -4.57 -11.04
N THR A 58 4.10 -4.67 -10.63
CA THR A 58 2.92 -4.15 -11.36
C THR A 58 2.30 -2.92 -10.72
N ASP A 59 2.86 -2.43 -9.62
CA ASP A 59 2.47 -1.20 -8.95
C ASP A 59 2.88 0.06 -9.72
N ASP A 60 2.34 1.19 -9.30
CA ASP A 60 2.55 2.49 -9.92
C ASP A 60 4.02 2.90 -10.08
N LEU A 61 4.31 3.71 -11.10
CA LEU A 61 5.63 4.29 -11.34
C LEU A 61 5.54 5.82 -11.44
N HIS A 62 6.26 6.51 -10.56
CA HIS A 62 6.49 7.94 -10.69
C HIS A 62 7.65 8.20 -11.66
N ARG A 63 7.33 8.55 -12.90
CA ARG A 63 8.28 8.58 -14.02
C ARG A 63 9.47 9.51 -13.83
N ALA A 64 9.29 10.64 -13.13
CA ALA A 64 10.35 11.63 -12.97
C ALA A 64 11.44 11.17 -11.97
N SER A 65 11.06 10.41 -10.94
CA SER A 65 12.00 9.87 -9.95
C SER A 65 12.38 8.42 -10.22
N VAL A 66 11.64 7.73 -11.10
CA VAL A 66 11.77 6.28 -11.34
C VAL A 66 11.59 5.50 -10.03
N THR A 67 10.58 5.88 -9.24
CA THR A 67 10.24 5.23 -7.97
C THR A 67 8.80 4.75 -7.98
N HIS A 68 8.49 3.81 -7.08
CA HIS A 68 7.14 3.27 -6.86
C HIS A 68 6.58 3.80 -5.53
N PRO A 69 6.07 5.04 -5.48
CA PRO A 69 5.66 5.64 -4.20
C PRO A 69 4.39 4.98 -3.63
N GLY A 70 3.51 4.42 -4.45
CA GLY A 70 2.24 3.84 -4.02
C GLY A 70 2.43 2.66 -3.08
N CYS A 71 3.43 1.80 -3.32
CA CYS A 71 3.72 0.66 -2.45
C CYS A 71 4.26 1.05 -1.06
N VAL A 72 4.65 2.31 -0.84
CA VAL A 72 5.09 2.83 0.46
C VAL A 72 4.01 3.70 1.11
N VAL A 73 3.51 4.71 0.39
CA VAL A 73 2.64 5.75 0.96
C VAL A 73 1.25 5.20 1.29
N VAL A 74 0.64 4.44 0.37
CA VAL A 74 -0.73 3.92 0.54
C VAL A 74 -0.88 3.00 1.77
N PRO A 75 -0.04 1.95 1.96
CA PRO A 75 -0.20 1.07 3.11
C PRO A 75 0.06 1.78 4.44
N VAL A 76 1.00 2.74 4.49
CA VAL A 76 1.26 3.55 5.68
C VAL A 76 0.04 4.37 6.06
N ALA A 77 -0.54 5.12 5.11
CA ALA A 77 -1.72 5.95 5.35
C ALA A 77 -2.93 5.12 5.78
N LEU A 78 -3.17 3.98 5.12
CA LEU A 78 -4.29 3.07 5.44
C LEU A 78 -4.16 2.47 6.84
N LEU A 79 -2.98 1.99 7.22
CA LEU A 79 -2.78 1.30 8.50
C LEU A 79 -2.74 2.28 9.68
N LEU A 80 -2.10 3.44 9.53
CA LEU A 80 -2.16 4.51 10.52
C LEU A 80 -3.58 5.03 10.68
N GLY A 81 -4.29 5.25 9.57
CA GLY A 81 -5.67 5.71 9.61
C GLY A 81 -6.61 4.71 10.26
N ARG A 82 -6.42 3.42 10.00
CA ARG A 82 -7.17 2.35 10.65
C ARG A 82 -6.94 2.32 12.16
N ASP A 83 -5.68 2.37 12.58
CA ASP A 83 -5.33 2.29 14.00
C ASP A 83 -5.72 3.57 14.77
N GLY A 84 -5.73 4.72 14.09
CA GLY A 84 -6.19 6.01 14.62
C GLY A 84 -7.68 6.30 14.47
N ALA A 85 -8.47 5.36 13.92
CA ALA A 85 -9.90 5.51 13.63
C ALA A 85 -10.27 6.79 12.82
N VAL A 86 -9.41 7.18 11.88
CA VAL A 86 -9.64 8.35 11.02
C VAL A 86 -10.55 8.00 9.85
N SER A 87 -11.24 8.99 9.29
CA SER A 87 -12.13 8.76 8.15
C SER A 87 -11.35 8.44 6.87
N GLY A 88 -11.95 7.71 5.93
CA GLY A 88 -11.34 7.46 4.62
C GLY A 88 -11.00 8.74 3.85
N HIS A 89 -11.74 9.83 4.08
CA HIS A 89 -11.42 11.14 3.50
C HIS A 89 -10.15 11.77 4.08
N GLU A 90 -9.83 11.49 5.34
CA GLU A 90 -8.57 11.90 5.95
C GLU A 90 -7.42 11.03 5.45
N VAL A 91 -7.63 9.73 5.30
CA VAL A 91 -6.64 8.83 4.70
C VAL A 91 -6.28 9.25 3.27
N LEU A 92 -7.27 9.57 2.43
CA LEU A 92 -7.02 10.02 1.04
C LEU A 92 -6.29 11.36 0.94
N ARG A 93 -6.21 12.12 2.04
CA ARG A 93 -5.57 13.45 2.09
C ARG A 93 -4.15 13.39 2.65
N ALA A 94 -3.82 12.34 3.41
CA ALA A 94 -2.51 12.14 4.02
C ALA A 94 -1.44 11.88 2.94
#